data_AF-A0A4U0SAT0-F1
#
_entry.id   AF-A0A4U0SAT0-F1
#
_cell.length_a   1.000
_cell.length_b   1.000
_cell.length_c   1.000
_cell.angle_alpha   90.00
_cell.angle_beta   90.00
_cell.angle_gamma   90.00
#
_symmetry.space_group_name_H-M   'P 1'
#
loop_
_entity.id
_entity.type
_entity.pdbx_description
1 polymer ?
#
loop_
_entity_poly.entity_id
_entity_poly.type
_entity_poly.pdbx_seq_one_letter_code
_entity_poly.pdbx_strand_id
1 'polypeptide(L)'
;MVEIGRTAALEAEWARCRWIWNECVARSEKAHAEDDKCGPARLDKMLTEARTANAWLREGGSTGDFSSIQNLRYAFKDAAKHGVTVLASSGDGGATNTTADGDGDYPYKVNSWPSSDPLVTSVGGTQLHLDDDGDRIAPDSVYNDDGAGGGGQSHVFARPSYQDGVKQVVGDRRGTPDISMSAAVNGGAWVYSSYDPKAVGWEVYVGTSEASPLFAGIAALADQVAGHRLGDIHQALYALYAQSAQNPSTGIVDVRDGTNNSYSGVTGYTAVKGYDMATGVGTIDAARFVPALAKEG
;
A
#
# COMPACT_ATOMS: atom_id res chain seq x y z
N MET A 1 1.35 43.63 4.43
CA MET A 1 0.39 43.05 3.46
C MET A 1 -0.68 42.36 4.26
N VAL A 2 -1.92 42.70 3.93
CA VAL A 2 -3.13 42.48 4.74
C VAL A 2 -3.47 41.00 4.84
N GLU A 3 -3.82 40.58 6.05
CA GLU A 3 -4.46 39.31 6.37
C GLU A 3 -5.76 39.20 5.54
N ILE A 4 -5.71 38.49 4.41
CA ILE A 4 -6.91 38.13 3.65
C ILE A 4 -7.66 37.14 4.54
N GLY A 5 -8.60 37.67 5.32
CA GLY A 5 -9.28 36.97 6.39
C GLY A 5 -10.04 35.75 5.90
N ARG A 6 -10.07 34.71 6.73
CA ARG A 6 -10.76 33.42 6.53
C ARG A 6 -12.19 33.54 5.95
N THR A 7 -12.87 34.67 6.17
CA THR A 7 -14.18 35.00 5.59
C THR A 7 -14.18 35.07 4.06
N ALA A 8 -13.16 35.69 3.46
CA ALA A 8 -13.08 35.83 1.99
C ALA A 8 -12.87 34.48 1.30
N ALA A 9 -12.10 33.59 1.92
CA ALA A 9 -11.91 32.22 1.42
C ALA A 9 -13.20 31.39 1.51
N LEU A 10 -13.96 31.54 2.60
CA LEU A 10 -15.25 30.88 2.79
C LEU A 10 -16.30 31.39 1.78
N GLU A 11 -16.34 32.69 1.53
CA GLU A 11 -17.25 33.30 0.55
C GLU A 11 -16.92 32.87 -0.88
N ALA A 12 -15.62 32.75 -1.21
CA ALA A 12 -15.18 32.23 -2.51
C ALA A 12 -15.58 30.76 -2.70
N GLU A 13 -15.44 29.94 -1.66
CA GLU A 13 -15.88 28.53 -1.69
C GLU A 13 -17.41 28.42 -1.81
N TRP A 14 -18.14 29.22 -1.05
CA TRP A 14 -19.59 29.30 -1.14
C TRP A 14 -20.07 29.69 -2.55
N ALA A 15 -19.40 30.64 -3.20
CA ALA A 15 -19.71 31.04 -4.57
C ALA A 15 -19.50 29.88 -5.57
N ARG A 16 -18.44 29.09 -5.40
CA ARG A 16 -18.18 27.88 -6.20
C ARG A 16 -19.28 26.82 -5.99
N CYS A 17 -19.58 26.47 -4.74
CA CYS A 17 -20.62 25.49 -4.41
C CYS A 17 -21.99 25.90 -4.98
N ARG A 18 -22.35 27.19 -4.84
CA ARG A 18 -23.61 27.73 -5.36
C ARG A 18 -23.68 27.66 -6.88
N TRP A 19 -22.58 27.95 -7.58
CA TRP A 19 -22.54 27.82 -9.04
C TRP A 19 -22.71 26.37 -9.48
N ILE A 20 -21.97 25.43 -8.87
CA ILE A 20 -22.08 23.99 -9.17
C ILE A 20 -23.52 23.52 -8.95
N TRP A 21 -24.14 23.91 -7.83
CA TRP A 21 -25.53 23.60 -7.55
C TRP A 21 -26.48 24.08 -8.64
N ASN A 22 -26.35 25.35 -9.07
CA ASN A 22 -27.21 25.92 -10.10
C ASN A 22 -27.05 25.20 -11.46
N GLU A 23 -25.82 24.85 -11.84
CA GLU A 23 -25.55 24.10 -13.07
C GLU A 23 -26.12 22.67 -12.99
N CYS A 24 -26.00 22.01 -11.82
CA CYS A 24 -26.61 20.70 -11.59
C CYS A 24 -28.14 20.75 -11.72
N VAL A 25 -28.79 21.78 -11.16
CA VAL A 25 -30.23 22.00 -11.29
C VAL A 25 -30.62 22.21 -12.75
N ALA A 26 -29.95 23.13 -13.46
CA ALA A 26 -30.24 23.41 -14.87
C ALA A 26 -30.04 22.17 -15.76
N ARG A 27 -28.98 21.37 -15.50
CA ARG A 27 -28.73 20.14 -16.24
C ARG A 27 -29.76 19.05 -15.92
N SER A 28 -30.20 18.95 -14.68
CA SER A 28 -31.24 18.01 -14.25
C SER A 28 -32.58 18.35 -14.89
N GLU A 29 -32.98 19.61 -14.92
CA GLU A 29 -34.20 20.08 -15.58
C GLU A 29 -34.18 19.77 -17.08
N LYS A 30 -33.04 20.04 -17.74
CA LYS A 30 -32.85 19.73 -19.16
C LYS A 30 -32.92 18.22 -19.43
N ALA A 31 -32.21 17.41 -18.63
CA ALA A 31 -32.23 15.95 -18.78
C ALA A 31 -33.63 15.38 -18.59
N HIS A 32 -34.41 15.93 -17.65
CA HIS A 32 -35.81 15.54 -17.45
C HIS A 32 -36.70 15.90 -18.65
N ALA A 33 -36.55 17.12 -19.19
CA ALA A 33 -37.29 17.55 -20.38
C ALA A 33 -36.96 16.74 -21.64
N GLU A 34 -35.72 16.24 -21.75
CA GLU A 34 -35.21 15.50 -22.90
C GLU A 34 -35.32 13.96 -22.74
N ASP A 35 -35.86 13.46 -21.62
CA ASP A 35 -35.83 12.04 -21.22
C ASP A 35 -34.42 11.40 -21.27
N ASP A 36 -33.39 12.22 -21.01
CA ASP A 36 -31.98 11.83 -21.05
C ASP A 36 -31.56 11.19 -19.71
N LYS A 37 -31.07 9.95 -19.74
CA LYS A 37 -30.56 9.27 -18.54
C LYS A 37 -29.19 9.82 -18.17
N CYS A 38 -29.14 10.66 -17.13
CA CYS A 38 -27.90 11.22 -16.58
C CYS A 38 -27.55 10.57 -15.24
N GLY A 39 -26.68 9.55 -15.27
CA GLY A 39 -26.19 8.86 -14.06
C GLY A 39 -24.95 9.52 -13.43
N PRO A 40 -24.53 9.08 -12.23
CA PRO A 40 -23.44 9.68 -11.46
C PRO A 40 -22.11 9.83 -12.24
N ALA A 41 -21.71 8.83 -13.02
CA ALA A 41 -20.47 8.86 -13.81
C ALA A 41 -20.47 9.94 -14.91
N ARG A 42 -21.63 10.19 -15.53
CA ARG A 42 -21.76 11.24 -16.55
C ARG A 42 -21.74 12.64 -15.92
N LEU A 43 -22.33 12.79 -14.74
CA LEU A 43 -22.29 14.03 -13.97
C LEU A 43 -20.85 14.36 -13.53
N ASP A 44 -20.09 13.36 -13.09
CA ASP A 44 -18.68 13.52 -12.71
C ASP A 44 -17.81 13.97 -13.90
N LYS A 45 -18.03 13.35 -15.08
CA LYS A 45 -17.34 13.77 -16.32
C LYS A 45 -17.66 15.21 -16.69
N MET A 46 -18.93 15.61 -16.62
CA MET A 46 -19.34 17.00 -16.90
C MET A 46 -18.73 17.99 -15.90
N LEU A 47 -18.66 17.64 -14.61
CA LEU A 47 -18.02 18.47 -13.59
C LEU A 47 -16.51 18.61 -13.86
N THR A 48 -15.86 17.52 -14.30
CA THR A 48 -14.46 17.51 -14.69
C THR A 48 -14.19 18.40 -15.91
N GLU A 49 -15.05 18.34 -16.93
CA GLU A 49 -15.00 19.23 -18.10
C GLU A 49 -15.21 20.70 -17.71
N ALA A 50 -16.17 20.99 -16.83
CA ALA A 50 -16.44 22.34 -16.34
C ALA A 50 -15.24 22.92 -15.55
N ARG A 51 -14.61 22.13 -14.68
CA ARG A 51 -13.37 22.50 -13.96
C ARG A 51 -12.18 22.68 -14.90
N THR A 52 -12.16 21.95 -16.01
CA THR A 52 -11.14 22.11 -17.05
C THR A 52 -11.33 23.43 -17.80
N ALA A 53 -12.57 23.79 -18.17
CA ALA A 53 -12.86 25.03 -18.86
C ALA A 53 -12.76 26.28 -17.97
N ASN A 54 -12.91 26.15 -16.65
CA ASN A 54 -13.02 27.28 -15.72
C ASN A 54 -11.97 27.21 -14.59
N ALA A 55 -10.91 28.01 -14.71
CA ALA A 55 -9.82 28.03 -13.72
C ALA A 55 -10.30 28.38 -12.29
N TRP A 56 -11.30 29.26 -12.15
CA TRP A 56 -11.86 29.66 -10.85
C TRP A 56 -12.65 28.54 -10.15
N LEU A 57 -13.22 27.59 -10.92
CA LEU A 57 -13.89 26.39 -10.41
C LEU A 57 -12.92 25.26 -10.08
N ARG A 58 -11.71 25.35 -10.65
CA ARG A 58 -10.62 24.41 -10.40
C ARG A 58 -9.93 24.68 -9.07
N GLU A 59 -9.90 25.95 -8.65
CA GLU A 59 -9.33 26.37 -7.37
C GLU A 59 -10.10 25.76 -6.20
N GLY A 60 -9.45 24.90 -5.41
CA GLY A 60 -10.07 24.13 -4.32
C GLY A 60 -10.74 22.81 -4.75
N GLY A 61 -10.87 22.54 -6.05
CA GLY A 61 -11.23 21.22 -6.55
C GLY A 61 -10.06 20.23 -6.40
N SER A 62 -10.35 18.95 -6.25
CA SER A 62 -9.35 17.88 -6.33
C SER A 62 -8.70 17.91 -7.72
N THR A 63 -7.65 18.69 -7.88
CA THR A 63 -6.68 18.46 -8.95
C THR A 63 -5.99 17.13 -8.66
N GLY A 64 -5.42 16.46 -9.65
CA GLY A 64 -4.64 15.23 -9.42
C GLY A 64 -3.33 15.47 -8.64
N ASP A 65 -3.36 16.30 -7.59
CA ASP A 65 -2.25 16.74 -6.75
C ASP A 65 -2.03 15.87 -5.51
N PHE A 66 -2.70 14.70 -5.46
CA PHE A 66 -2.67 13.74 -4.35
C PHE A 66 -3.12 14.32 -2.99
N SER A 67 -3.81 15.48 -2.97
CA SER A 67 -4.30 16.11 -1.74
C SER A 67 -5.27 15.21 -0.95
N SER A 68 -6.10 14.43 -1.64
CA SER A 68 -6.98 13.43 -1.02
C SER A 68 -6.19 12.41 -0.19
N ILE A 69 -5.13 11.85 -0.77
CA ILE A 69 -4.21 10.94 -0.09
C ILE A 69 -3.58 11.66 1.12
N GLN A 70 -3.06 12.87 0.96
CA GLN A 70 -2.44 13.63 2.06
C GLN A 70 -3.40 13.93 3.21
N ASN A 71 -4.66 14.24 2.91
CA ASN A 71 -5.69 14.51 3.89
C ASN A 71 -6.08 13.25 4.66
N LEU A 72 -6.15 12.09 4.01
CA LEU A 72 -6.49 10.81 4.65
C LEU A 72 -5.40 10.26 5.59
N ARG A 73 -4.16 10.76 5.52
CA ARG A 73 -3.04 10.31 6.37
C ARG A 73 -3.18 10.66 7.85
N TYR A 74 -4.22 11.41 8.24
CA TYR A 74 -4.39 11.86 9.63
C TYR A 74 -4.37 10.66 10.61
N ALA A 75 -4.97 9.52 10.22
CA ALA A 75 -4.99 8.32 11.04
C ALA A 75 -3.59 7.73 11.25
N PHE A 76 -2.76 7.67 10.20
CA PHE A 76 -1.38 7.15 10.33
C PHE A 76 -0.49 8.10 11.13
N LYS A 77 -0.66 9.41 10.97
CA LYS A 77 0.02 10.41 11.81
C LYS A 77 -0.39 10.29 13.28
N ASP A 78 -1.66 9.99 13.55
CA ASP A 78 -2.14 9.80 14.90
C ASP A 78 -1.65 8.48 15.51
N ALA A 79 -1.65 7.40 14.74
CA ALA A 79 -1.07 6.11 15.12
C ALA A 79 0.41 6.24 15.50
N ALA A 80 1.21 6.92 14.66
CA ALA A 80 2.62 7.16 14.93
C ALA A 80 2.85 7.96 16.23
N LYS A 81 2.01 8.97 16.51
CA LYS A 81 2.07 9.74 17.77
C LYS A 81 1.75 8.92 19.02
N HIS A 82 0.96 7.87 18.87
CA HIS A 82 0.51 7.00 19.97
C HIS A 82 1.23 5.65 20.00
N GLY A 83 2.36 5.53 19.29
CA GLY A 83 3.19 4.32 19.28
C GLY A 83 2.42 3.10 18.76
N VAL A 84 1.61 3.26 17.73
CA VAL A 84 0.89 2.17 17.06
C VAL A 84 1.58 1.81 15.76
N THR A 85 2.01 0.56 15.64
CA THR A 85 2.53 -0.02 14.39
C THR A 85 1.39 -0.15 13.39
N VAL A 86 1.55 0.42 12.19
CA VAL A 86 0.57 0.30 11.11
C VAL A 86 1.17 -0.53 9.99
N LEU A 87 0.43 -1.55 9.56
CA LEU A 87 0.82 -2.48 8.50
C LEU A 87 -0.22 -2.44 7.38
N ALA A 88 0.22 -2.63 6.15
CA ALA A 88 -0.68 -2.84 5.03
C ALA A 88 -0.08 -3.81 4.01
N SER A 89 -0.94 -4.65 3.44
CA SER A 89 -0.63 -5.46 2.27
C SER A 89 -0.16 -4.56 1.12
N SER A 90 0.88 -4.97 0.41
CA SER A 90 1.39 -4.20 -0.75
C SER A 90 0.48 -4.29 -1.97
N GLY A 91 -0.41 -5.29 -2.01
CA GLY A 91 -1.35 -5.56 -3.08
C GLY A 91 -0.99 -6.84 -3.84
N ASP A 92 -1.93 -7.31 -4.66
CA ASP A 92 -1.85 -8.62 -5.34
C ASP A 92 -1.79 -8.46 -6.88
N GLY A 93 -1.64 -7.22 -7.37
CA GLY A 93 -1.53 -6.87 -8.79
C GLY A 93 -0.08 -6.72 -9.30
N GLY A 94 0.91 -7.19 -8.54
CA GLY A 94 2.33 -7.06 -8.89
C GLY A 94 2.79 -5.60 -8.96
N ALA A 95 3.53 -5.25 -10.01
CA ALA A 95 3.90 -3.85 -10.24
C ALA A 95 2.77 -2.98 -10.83
N THR A 96 1.59 -3.56 -11.07
CA THR A 96 0.38 -2.81 -11.45
C THR A 96 -0.69 -2.94 -10.35
N ASN A 97 -1.87 -2.38 -10.59
CA ASN A 97 -3.03 -2.52 -9.73
C ASN A 97 -4.30 -2.28 -10.55
N THR A 98 -5.44 -2.66 -9.98
CA THR A 98 -6.75 -2.46 -10.57
C THR A 98 -7.06 -0.97 -10.74
N THR A 99 -7.64 -0.61 -11.88
CA THR A 99 -8.10 0.74 -12.17
C THR A 99 -9.26 1.13 -11.24
N ALA A 100 -9.48 2.43 -11.06
CA ALA A 100 -10.48 2.94 -10.13
C ALA A 100 -11.93 2.47 -10.41
N ASP A 101 -12.23 2.10 -11.65
CA ASP A 101 -13.51 1.54 -12.10
C ASP A 101 -13.61 0.02 -11.98
N GLY A 102 -12.51 -0.68 -11.68
CA GLY A 102 -12.49 -2.14 -11.53
C GLY A 102 -12.42 -2.92 -12.85
N ASP A 103 -12.37 -2.23 -13.99
CA ASP A 103 -12.53 -2.85 -15.32
C ASP A 103 -11.21 -3.47 -15.88
N GLY A 104 -10.10 -3.32 -15.17
CA GLY A 104 -8.82 -3.92 -15.52
C GLY A 104 -7.68 -3.39 -14.67
N ASP A 105 -6.45 -3.60 -15.12
CA ASP A 105 -5.24 -3.08 -14.46
C ASP A 105 -4.62 -1.91 -15.23
N TYR A 106 -3.85 -1.09 -14.54
CA TYR A 106 -3.06 -0.05 -15.19
C TYR A 106 -2.03 -0.68 -16.15
N PRO A 107 -1.86 -0.16 -17.38
CA PRO A 107 -0.88 -0.69 -18.34
C PRO A 107 0.56 -0.22 -18.06
N TYR A 108 0.81 0.34 -16.89
CA TYR A 108 2.08 0.88 -16.43
C TYR A 108 2.21 0.67 -14.92
N LYS A 109 3.43 0.84 -14.41
CA LYS A 109 3.72 0.63 -12.99
C LYS A 109 2.95 1.63 -12.12
N VAL A 110 2.27 1.11 -11.11
CA VAL A 110 1.60 1.89 -10.06
C VAL A 110 1.94 1.29 -8.70
N ASN A 111 1.50 1.93 -7.62
CA ASN A 111 1.75 1.44 -6.26
C ASN A 111 0.51 1.68 -5.38
N SER A 112 0.24 0.75 -4.47
CA SER A 112 -0.94 0.78 -3.62
C SER A 112 -0.82 1.79 -2.48
N TRP A 113 -1.92 2.45 -2.14
CA TRP A 113 -2.08 3.19 -0.88
C TRP A 113 -3.17 2.47 -0.06
N PRO A 114 -3.01 2.24 1.25
CA PRO A 114 -2.09 2.93 2.17
C PRO A 114 -0.67 2.37 2.28
N SER A 115 -0.37 1.25 1.64
CA SER A 115 0.94 0.59 1.73
C SER A 115 2.13 1.48 1.38
N SER A 116 1.98 2.35 0.37
CA SER A 116 3.02 3.30 -0.02
C SER A 116 3.19 4.51 0.91
N ASP A 117 2.39 4.65 1.97
CA ASP A 117 2.58 5.72 2.97
C ASP A 117 3.85 5.48 3.82
N PRO A 118 4.72 6.49 4.01
CA PRO A 118 5.92 6.34 4.84
C PRO A 118 5.70 6.04 6.33
N LEU A 119 4.46 6.08 6.82
CA LEU A 119 4.09 5.72 8.20
C LEU A 119 3.45 4.32 8.29
N VAL A 120 3.44 3.58 7.20
CA VAL A 120 2.83 2.24 7.10
C VAL A 120 3.88 1.27 6.61
N THR A 121 4.16 0.23 7.39
CA THR A 121 5.05 -0.85 6.95
C THR A 121 4.34 -1.68 5.90
N SER A 122 4.86 -1.64 4.68
CA SER A 122 4.36 -2.35 3.53
C SER A 122 4.80 -3.81 3.59
N VAL A 123 3.83 -4.72 3.63
CA VAL A 123 4.08 -6.17 3.66
C VAL A 123 3.74 -6.77 2.30
N GLY A 124 4.79 -7.20 1.58
CA GLY A 124 4.69 -7.90 0.31
C GLY A 124 4.55 -9.40 0.45
N GLY A 125 4.64 -10.09 -0.68
CA GLY A 125 4.35 -11.51 -0.79
C GLY A 125 5.53 -12.34 -1.27
N THR A 126 5.68 -13.53 -0.71
CA THR A 126 6.56 -14.59 -1.20
C THR A 126 5.81 -15.90 -1.43
N GLN A 127 6.43 -16.76 -2.22
CA GLN A 127 6.08 -18.17 -2.35
C GLN A 127 7.02 -19.00 -1.46
N LEU A 128 6.42 -19.85 -0.63
CA LEU A 128 7.15 -20.81 0.18
C LEU A 128 7.39 -22.09 -0.62
N HIS A 129 8.49 -22.77 -0.32
CA HIS A 129 8.80 -24.09 -0.88
C HIS A 129 8.92 -25.10 0.25
N LEU A 130 7.83 -25.84 0.49
CA LEU A 130 7.69 -26.79 1.57
C LEU A 130 7.43 -28.20 1.02
N ASP A 131 7.84 -29.23 1.75
CA ASP A 131 7.36 -30.61 1.52
C ASP A 131 6.06 -30.90 2.30
N ASP A 132 5.58 -32.14 2.20
CA ASP A 132 4.32 -32.59 2.84
C ASP A 132 4.39 -32.57 4.39
N ASP A 133 5.59 -32.60 4.96
CA ASP A 133 5.82 -32.50 6.41
C ASP A 133 5.93 -31.03 6.88
N GLY A 134 5.95 -30.08 5.93
CA GLY A 134 6.07 -28.65 6.18
C GLY A 134 7.52 -28.16 6.30
N ASP A 135 8.50 -29.00 5.96
CA ASP A 135 9.91 -28.63 5.99
C ASP A 135 10.28 -27.80 4.75
N ARG A 136 11.11 -26.76 4.96
CA ARG A 136 11.60 -25.90 3.87
C ARG A 136 12.58 -26.65 2.98
N ILE A 137 12.22 -26.84 1.71
CA ILE A 137 13.04 -27.54 0.71
C ILE A 137 13.84 -26.60 -0.20
N ALA A 138 13.45 -25.32 -0.27
CA ALA A 138 14.18 -24.28 -1.00
C ALA A 138 13.97 -22.89 -0.36
N PRO A 139 14.84 -21.90 -0.68
CA PRO A 139 14.61 -20.50 -0.31
C PRO A 139 13.33 -19.95 -0.96
N ASP A 140 12.68 -19.00 -0.29
CA ASP A 140 11.46 -18.35 -0.79
C ASP A 140 11.67 -17.65 -2.13
N SER A 141 10.62 -17.62 -2.94
CA SER A 141 10.56 -16.90 -4.23
C SER A 141 9.59 -15.73 -4.15
N VAL A 142 9.63 -14.82 -5.13
CA VAL A 142 8.62 -13.76 -5.27
C VAL A 142 7.23 -14.37 -5.48
N TYR A 143 6.20 -13.87 -4.79
CA TYR A 143 4.81 -14.24 -5.07
C TYR A 143 4.42 -13.76 -6.49
N ASN A 144 4.15 -14.71 -7.40
CA ASN A 144 3.68 -14.47 -8.75
C ASN A 144 3.00 -15.72 -9.36
N ASP A 145 1.86 -16.11 -8.79
CA ASP A 145 1.00 -17.20 -9.28
C ASP A 145 -0.47 -16.75 -9.45
N ASP A 146 -1.31 -16.86 -8.41
CA ASP A 146 -2.73 -16.46 -8.42
C ASP A 146 -2.91 -14.94 -8.17
N GLY A 147 -2.01 -14.15 -8.76
CA GLY A 147 -1.71 -12.78 -8.37
C GLY A 147 -0.21 -12.57 -8.29
N ALA A 148 0.23 -11.37 -7.95
CA ALA A 148 1.65 -11.08 -7.74
C ALA A 148 1.85 -10.06 -6.62
N GLY A 149 2.93 -10.23 -5.86
CA GLY A 149 3.24 -9.34 -4.73
C GLY A 149 3.43 -7.90 -5.18
N GLY A 150 2.68 -6.98 -4.57
CA GLY A 150 2.73 -5.56 -4.88
C GLY A 150 4.07 -4.93 -4.56
N GLY A 151 4.52 -3.97 -5.37
CA GLY A 151 5.74 -3.23 -5.07
C GLY A 151 6.11 -2.21 -6.13
N GLY A 152 6.88 -1.19 -5.73
CA GLY A 152 7.31 -0.10 -6.60
C GLY A 152 7.55 1.21 -5.86
N GLN A 153 7.73 2.29 -6.62
CA GLN A 153 7.92 3.63 -6.07
C GLN A 153 6.58 4.35 -5.88
N SER A 154 6.43 5.08 -4.78
CA SER A 154 5.29 5.98 -4.58
C SER A 154 5.34 7.15 -5.57
N HIS A 155 4.20 7.46 -6.19
CA HIS A 155 4.03 8.70 -6.95
C HIS A 155 3.80 9.93 -6.06
N VAL A 156 3.46 9.70 -4.78
CA VAL A 156 3.05 10.75 -3.83
C VAL A 156 4.19 11.13 -2.89
N PHE A 157 4.80 10.13 -2.26
CA PHE A 157 5.71 10.34 -1.14
C PHE A 157 7.17 10.34 -1.57
N ALA A 158 7.89 11.37 -1.13
CA ALA A 158 9.34 11.38 -1.19
C ALA A 158 9.93 10.22 -0.39
N ARG A 159 11.16 9.83 -0.72
CA ARG A 159 11.86 8.78 -0.01
C ARG A 159 12.07 9.19 1.46
N PRO A 160 11.62 8.39 2.42
CA PRO A 160 11.89 8.62 3.83
C PRO A 160 13.35 8.31 4.17
N SER A 161 13.87 8.91 5.24
CA SER A 161 15.28 8.76 5.63
C SER A 161 15.66 7.32 6.01
N TYR A 162 14.72 6.54 6.55
CA TYR A 162 14.97 5.11 6.82
C TYR A 162 15.35 4.32 5.56
N GLN A 163 14.97 4.79 4.36
CA GLN A 163 15.37 4.22 3.07
C GLN A 163 16.66 4.81 2.48
N ASP A 164 17.41 5.66 3.20
CA ASP A 164 18.68 6.23 2.71
C ASP A 164 19.70 5.13 2.36
N GLY A 165 19.72 4.03 3.12
CA GLY A 165 20.59 2.88 2.88
C GLY A 165 20.29 2.13 1.57
N VAL A 166 19.08 2.28 1.03
CA VAL A 166 18.62 1.61 -0.20
C VAL A 166 18.31 2.59 -1.34
N LYS A 167 18.75 3.86 -1.23
CA LYS A 167 18.47 4.92 -2.19
C LYS A 167 18.87 4.62 -3.64
N GLN A 168 19.86 3.74 -3.85
CA GLN A 168 20.28 3.32 -5.19
C GLN A 168 19.20 2.49 -5.91
N VAL A 169 18.30 1.86 -5.15
CA VAL A 169 17.19 1.06 -5.66
C VAL A 169 15.91 1.90 -5.74
N VAL A 170 15.60 2.66 -4.68
CA VAL A 170 14.32 3.39 -4.56
C VAL A 170 14.37 4.86 -5.03
N GLY A 171 15.54 5.39 -5.38
CA GLY A 171 15.70 6.77 -5.86
C GLY A 171 15.25 7.82 -4.84
N ASP A 172 14.44 8.79 -5.28
CA ASP A 172 13.96 9.91 -4.44
C ASP A 172 12.53 9.71 -3.92
N ARG A 173 11.96 8.51 -4.08
CA ARG A 173 10.58 8.18 -3.69
C ARG A 173 10.53 7.02 -2.69
N ARG A 174 9.45 6.93 -1.91
CA ARG A 174 9.20 5.78 -1.02
C ARG A 174 9.07 4.52 -1.87
N GLY A 175 9.94 3.53 -1.68
CA GLY A 175 9.85 2.23 -2.36
C GLY A 175 9.10 1.20 -1.51
N THR A 176 8.31 0.33 -2.11
CA THR A 176 7.60 -0.80 -1.45
C THR A 176 7.97 -2.13 -2.13
N PRO A 177 7.81 -3.28 -1.44
CA PRO A 177 7.45 -3.39 -0.02
C PRO A 177 8.63 -3.09 0.91
N ASP A 178 8.40 -3.05 2.22
CA ASP A 178 9.48 -2.95 3.21
C ASP A 178 10.00 -4.35 3.56
N ILE A 179 9.09 -5.32 3.68
CA ILE A 179 9.33 -6.75 3.98
C ILE A 179 8.31 -7.59 3.19
N SER A 180 8.51 -8.90 3.11
CA SER A 180 7.51 -9.84 2.59
C SER A 180 7.30 -11.05 3.50
N MET A 181 6.09 -11.62 3.43
CA MET A 181 5.72 -12.89 4.08
C MET A 181 4.97 -13.78 3.08
N SER A 182 4.55 -14.96 3.53
CA SER A 182 3.76 -15.91 2.71
C SER A 182 2.54 -15.25 2.09
N ALA A 183 2.36 -15.48 0.80
CA ALA A 183 1.24 -14.94 0.01
C ALA A 183 0.88 -15.81 -1.22
N ALA A 184 1.75 -16.70 -1.67
CA ALA A 184 1.44 -17.56 -2.82
C ALA A 184 0.56 -18.75 -2.42
N VAL A 185 0.03 -19.48 -3.41
CA VAL A 185 -0.73 -20.72 -3.15
C VAL A 185 0.11 -21.73 -2.38
N ASN A 186 1.38 -21.89 -2.77
CA ASN A 186 2.36 -22.63 -1.98
C ASN A 186 2.79 -21.78 -0.78
N GLY A 187 2.26 -22.14 0.39
CA GLY A 187 2.36 -21.37 1.63
C GLY A 187 1.05 -20.76 2.11
N GLY A 188 -0.03 -20.89 1.33
CA GLY A 188 -1.33 -20.31 1.63
C GLY A 188 -1.92 -20.78 2.96
N ALA A 189 -2.63 -19.88 3.63
CA ALA A 189 -3.23 -20.14 4.93
C ALA A 189 -4.57 -20.87 4.82
N TRP A 190 -4.73 -21.96 5.57
CA TRP A 190 -6.04 -22.56 5.81
C TRP A 190 -6.85 -21.68 6.77
N VAL A 191 -7.96 -21.15 6.28
CA VAL A 191 -8.87 -20.30 7.05
C VAL A 191 -10.23 -20.99 7.14
N TYR A 192 -10.77 -21.04 8.36
CA TYR A 192 -12.13 -21.50 8.58
C TYR A 192 -13.12 -20.36 8.40
N SER A 193 -13.87 -20.40 7.30
CA SER A 193 -14.93 -19.45 7.01
C SER A 193 -16.26 -19.92 7.60
N SER A 194 -16.95 -19.01 8.30
CA SER A 194 -18.28 -19.26 8.88
C SER A 194 -19.24 -18.09 8.74
N TYR A 195 -18.84 -17.03 8.02
CA TYR A 195 -19.63 -15.81 7.88
C TYR A 195 -20.77 -15.96 6.85
N ASP A 196 -20.54 -16.71 5.76
CA ASP A 196 -21.61 -17.14 4.85
C ASP A 196 -22.11 -18.52 5.29
N PRO A 197 -23.34 -18.64 5.81
CA PRO A 197 -23.89 -19.91 6.27
C PRO A 197 -24.06 -20.94 5.14
N LYS A 198 -23.94 -20.55 3.86
CA LYS A 198 -23.99 -21.46 2.70
C LYS A 198 -22.62 -21.96 2.25
N ALA A 199 -21.54 -21.35 2.72
CA ALA A 199 -20.16 -21.65 2.35
C ALA A 199 -19.28 -21.81 3.60
N VAL A 200 -19.81 -22.50 4.63
CA VAL A 200 -19.06 -22.79 5.85
C VAL A 200 -18.05 -23.89 5.58
N GLY A 201 -16.78 -23.66 5.93
CA GLY A 201 -15.75 -24.67 5.73
C GLY A 201 -14.33 -24.13 5.82
N TRP A 202 -13.39 -25.02 5.56
CA TRP A 202 -11.98 -24.68 5.40
C TRP A 202 -11.71 -24.30 3.94
N GLU A 203 -11.06 -23.16 3.77
CA GLU A 203 -10.63 -22.62 2.48
C GLU A 203 -9.17 -22.21 2.57
N VAL A 204 -8.47 -22.22 1.43
CA VAL A 204 -7.11 -21.69 1.35
C VAL A 204 -7.21 -20.23 0.92
N TYR A 205 -6.63 -19.34 1.72
CA TYR A 205 -6.46 -17.94 1.38
C TYR A 205 -5.00 -17.68 1.01
N VAL A 206 -4.81 -16.72 0.13
CA VAL A 206 -3.52 -16.30 -0.44
C VAL A 206 -3.48 -14.77 -0.51
N GLY A 207 -2.43 -14.24 -1.11
CA GLY A 207 -2.21 -12.82 -1.33
C GLY A 207 -1.48 -12.14 -0.17
N THR A 208 -1.04 -10.92 -0.43
CA THR A 208 -0.41 -10.04 0.57
C THR A 208 -1.37 -9.69 1.72
N SER A 209 -2.67 -9.92 1.51
CA SER A 209 -3.71 -9.93 2.56
C SER A 209 -3.46 -10.98 3.65
N GLU A 210 -2.84 -12.12 3.34
CA GLU A 210 -2.35 -13.11 4.31
C GLU A 210 -1.02 -12.66 4.94
N ALA A 211 -0.11 -12.12 4.12
CA ALA A 211 1.21 -11.68 4.56
C ALA A 211 1.15 -10.63 5.68
N SER A 212 0.25 -9.65 5.55
CA SER A 212 0.09 -8.55 6.50
C SER A 212 -0.25 -9.01 7.93
N PRO A 213 -1.29 -9.82 8.19
CA PRO A 213 -1.59 -10.34 9.53
C PRO A 213 -0.54 -11.33 10.05
N LEU A 214 0.15 -12.09 9.18
CA LEU A 214 1.30 -12.90 9.61
C LEU A 214 2.38 -12.02 10.25
N PHE A 215 2.75 -10.91 9.58
CA PHE A 215 3.72 -9.98 10.16
C PHE A 215 3.16 -9.20 11.36
N ALA A 216 1.85 -8.93 11.41
CA ALA A 216 1.21 -8.32 12.58
C ALA A 216 1.42 -9.18 13.85
N GLY A 217 1.33 -10.50 13.73
CA GLY A 217 1.64 -11.42 14.82
C GLY A 217 3.11 -11.31 15.27
N ILE A 218 4.05 -11.22 14.32
CA ILE A 218 5.48 -11.04 14.60
C ILE A 218 5.75 -9.70 15.31
N ALA A 219 5.14 -8.61 14.84
CA ALA A 219 5.26 -7.30 15.47
C ALA A 219 4.69 -7.30 16.90
N ALA A 220 3.54 -7.96 17.12
CA ALA A 220 2.95 -8.10 18.46
C ALA A 220 3.82 -8.93 19.42
N LEU A 221 4.49 -9.97 18.92
CA LEU A 221 5.49 -10.72 19.71
C LEU A 221 6.68 -9.84 20.08
N ALA A 222 7.14 -8.97 19.18
CA ALA A 222 8.21 -8.02 19.46
C ALA A 222 7.80 -6.98 20.51
N ASP A 223 6.58 -6.43 20.42
CA ASP A 223 6.01 -5.57 21.47
C ASP A 223 6.00 -6.30 22.85
N GLN A 224 5.60 -7.57 22.86
CA GLN A 224 5.57 -8.37 24.08
C GLN A 224 6.97 -8.58 24.67
N VAL A 225 7.97 -8.83 23.83
CA VAL A 225 9.37 -9.01 24.26
C VAL A 225 9.98 -7.69 24.75
N ALA A 226 9.65 -6.57 24.09
CA ALA A 226 10.09 -5.23 24.51
C ALA A 226 9.42 -4.78 25.82
N GLY A 227 8.23 -5.31 26.12
CA GLY A 227 7.42 -4.90 27.27
C GLY A 227 6.69 -3.57 27.06
N HIS A 228 6.70 -3.04 25.84
CA HIS A 228 5.97 -1.86 25.40
C HIS A 228 5.68 -1.94 23.91
N ARG A 229 4.82 -1.05 23.41
CA ARG A 229 4.60 -0.91 21.97
C ARG A 229 5.84 -0.34 21.30
N LEU A 230 6.27 -0.94 20.21
CA LEU A 230 7.40 -0.45 19.41
C LEU A 230 6.98 0.74 18.52
N GLY A 231 5.73 0.76 18.05
CA GLY A 231 5.22 1.84 17.21
C GLY A 231 5.79 1.81 15.79
N ASP A 232 6.37 2.92 15.34
CA ASP A 232 6.99 2.97 14.01
C ASP A 232 8.30 2.18 13.97
N ILE A 233 8.29 1.04 13.29
CA ILE A 233 9.44 0.12 13.23
C ILE A 233 10.39 0.38 12.06
N HIS A 234 10.14 1.36 11.17
CA HIS A 234 10.90 1.45 9.91
C HIS A 234 12.40 1.71 10.15
N GLN A 235 12.74 2.59 11.10
CA GLN A 235 14.16 2.87 11.40
C GLN A 235 14.87 1.61 11.91
N ALA A 236 14.25 0.89 12.86
CA ALA A 236 14.80 -0.34 13.40
C ALA A 236 14.91 -1.45 12.33
N LEU A 237 13.88 -1.62 11.51
CA LEU A 237 13.88 -2.57 10.39
C LEU A 237 15.05 -2.32 9.42
N TYR A 238 15.22 -1.07 8.97
CA TYR A 238 16.29 -0.73 8.03
C TYR A 238 17.69 -0.74 8.67
N ALA A 239 17.80 -0.49 9.97
CA ALA A 239 19.04 -0.67 10.73
C ALA A 239 19.44 -2.15 10.85
N LEU A 240 18.48 -3.03 11.15
CA LEU A 240 18.68 -4.49 11.15
C LEU A 240 19.03 -5.00 9.76
N TYR A 241 18.36 -4.51 8.72
CA TYR A 241 18.67 -4.86 7.33
C TYR A 241 20.09 -4.48 6.95
N ALA A 242 20.58 -3.31 7.34
CA ALA A 242 21.96 -2.89 7.06
C ALA A 242 23.02 -3.85 7.65
N GLN A 243 22.66 -4.63 8.66
CA GLN A 243 23.52 -5.62 9.31
C GLN A 243 23.29 -7.05 8.82
N SER A 244 22.17 -7.34 8.15
CA SER A 244 21.68 -8.71 7.92
C SER A 244 22.64 -9.57 7.10
N ALA A 245 23.36 -8.96 6.15
CA ALA A 245 24.32 -9.64 5.29
C ALA A 245 25.50 -10.28 6.07
N GLN A 246 25.84 -9.74 7.24
CA GLN A 246 26.91 -10.27 8.11
C GLN A 246 26.39 -10.77 9.46
N ASN A 247 25.15 -10.44 9.80
CA ASN A 247 24.54 -10.80 11.08
C ASN A 247 23.22 -11.56 10.87
N PRO A 248 23.24 -12.90 10.84
CA PRO A 248 22.03 -13.71 10.72
C PRO A 248 21.12 -13.61 11.95
N SER A 249 21.59 -13.06 13.09
CA SER A 249 20.75 -12.86 14.26
C SER A 249 19.72 -11.75 14.08
N THR A 250 19.83 -10.95 13.01
CA THR A 250 18.80 -9.97 12.63
C THR A 250 17.50 -10.65 12.24
N GLY A 251 17.56 -11.91 11.75
CA GLY A 251 16.38 -12.65 11.30
C GLY A 251 15.83 -12.21 9.94
N ILE A 252 16.50 -11.30 9.22
CA ILE A 252 16.12 -10.94 7.85
C ILE A 252 16.72 -11.95 6.88
N VAL A 253 15.88 -12.49 5.98
CA VAL A 253 16.23 -13.51 4.99
C VAL A 253 16.00 -12.96 3.58
N ASP A 254 17.09 -12.73 2.86
CA ASP A 254 17.11 -12.14 1.52
C ASP A 254 16.49 -13.07 0.46
N VAL A 255 15.51 -12.58 -0.30
CA VAL A 255 14.92 -13.28 -1.47
C VAL A 255 15.60 -12.78 -2.72
N ARG A 256 16.33 -13.67 -3.40
CA ARG A 256 17.33 -13.26 -4.42
C ARG A 256 17.50 -14.25 -5.56
N ASP A 257 16.46 -15.00 -5.86
CA ASP A 257 16.48 -16.10 -6.83
C ASP A 257 16.27 -15.65 -8.29
N GLY A 258 16.02 -14.36 -8.52
CA GLY A 258 15.78 -13.79 -9.84
C GLY A 258 14.33 -13.89 -10.33
N THR A 259 13.41 -14.40 -9.50
CA THR A 259 11.96 -14.32 -9.79
C THR A 259 11.47 -12.87 -9.70
N ASN A 260 10.25 -12.58 -10.15
CA ASN A 260 9.76 -11.20 -10.27
C ASN A 260 8.25 -11.11 -10.03
N ASN A 261 7.74 -9.90 -9.80
CA ASN A 261 6.32 -9.60 -9.61
C ASN A 261 5.66 -8.98 -10.86
N SER A 262 6.02 -9.42 -12.06
CA SER A 262 5.34 -8.99 -13.30
C SER A 262 3.92 -9.54 -13.32
N TYR A 263 2.96 -8.70 -13.68
CA TYR A 263 1.54 -9.05 -13.66
C TYR A 263 0.79 -8.28 -14.75
N SER A 264 -0.24 -8.90 -15.33
CA SER A 264 -1.15 -8.24 -16.30
C SER A 264 -0.43 -7.52 -17.47
N GLY A 265 0.67 -8.11 -17.97
CA GLY A 265 1.47 -7.54 -19.07
C GLY A 265 2.43 -6.41 -18.66
N VAL A 266 2.44 -5.99 -17.39
CA VAL A 266 3.40 -5.01 -16.86
C VAL A 266 4.61 -5.74 -16.27
N THR A 267 5.80 -5.49 -16.84
CA THR A 267 7.06 -6.02 -16.30
C THR A 267 7.33 -5.40 -14.93
N GLY A 268 7.46 -6.25 -13.91
CA GLY A 268 7.65 -5.83 -12.53
C GLY A 268 9.10 -5.53 -12.15
N TYR A 269 9.45 -5.94 -10.94
CA TYR A 269 10.76 -5.87 -10.33
C TYR A 269 11.25 -7.28 -10.05
N THR A 270 12.56 -7.48 -10.23
CA THR A 270 13.21 -8.77 -10.04
C THR A 270 13.84 -8.83 -8.66
N ALA A 271 13.67 -9.96 -7.98
CA ALA A 271 14.37 -10.26 -6.74
C ALA A 271 15.88 -10.34 -6.98
N VAL A 272 16.65 -9.54 -6.24
CA VAL A 272 18.11 -9.45 -6.38
C VAL A 272 18.77 -9.58 -5.01
N LYS A 273 20.10 -9.60 -4.97
CA LYS A 273 20.80 -9.59 -3.68
C LYS A 273 20.55 -8.26 -2.96
N GLY A 274 19.95 -8.33 -1.77
CA GLY A 274 19.59 -7.18 -0.96
C GLY A 274 18.26 -6.57 -1.39
N TYR A 275 17.95 -5.38 -0.87
CA TYR A 275 16.65 -4.76 -1.05
C TYR A 275 16.24 -4.65 -2.52
N ASP A 276 15.02 -5.08 -2.81
CA ASP A 276 14.35 -4.91 -4.09
C ASP A 276 12.88 -4.53 -3.93
N MET A 277 12.26 -4.04 -4.99
CA MET A 277 10.84 -3.64 -4.99
C MET A 277 9.89 -4.81 -5.30
N ALA A 278 10.36 -6.06 -5.27
CA ALA A 278 9.50 -7.25 -5.31
C ALA A 278 9.25 -7.81 -3.90
N THR A 279 10.26 -7.79 -3.03
CA THR A 279 10.23 -8.41 -1.69
C THR A 279 10.75 -7.55 -0.55
N GLY A 280 11.15 -6.31 -0.83
CA GLY A 280 11.65 -5.41 0.20
C GLY A 280 13.00 -5.87 0.72
N VAL A 281 13.19 -5.90 2.04
CA VAL A 281 14.39 -6.48 2.65
C VAL A 281 14.41 -8.02 2.62
N GLY A 282 13.34 -8.66 2.16
CA GLY A 282 13.13 -10.10 2.14
C GLY A 282 12.12 -10.57 3.18
N THR A 283 12.24 -11.83 3.61
CA THR A 283 11.36 -12.47 4.60
C THR A 283 11.96 -12.47 6.00
N ILE A 284 11.17 -12.93 6.98
CA ILE A 284 11.50 -12.85 8.40
C ILE A 284 11.55 -14.24 9.04
N ASP A 285 12.72 -14.59 9.59
CA ASP A 285 12.86 -15.61 10.63
C ASP A 285 12.45 -15.00 11.98
N ALA A 286 11.19 -15.20 12.34
CA ALA A 286 10.58 -14.60 13.53
C ALA A 286 11.35 -14.90 14.83
N ALA A 287 11.93 -16.10 14.97
CA ALA A 287 12.64 -16.50 16.18
C ALA A 287 13.88 -15.62 16.45
N ARG A 288 14.49 -15.09 15.38
CA ARG A 288 15.64 -14.19 15.46
C ARG A 288 15.24 -12.73 15.38
N PHE A 289 14.27 -12.41 14.52
CA PHE A 289 13.85 -11.05 14.27
C PHE A 289 13.12 -10.43 15.46
N VAL A 290 12.21 -11.15 16.12
CA VAL A 290 11.46 -10.64 17.29
C VAL A 290 12.39 -10.09 18.38
N PRO A 291 13.38 -10.86 18.91
CA PRO A 291 14.29 -10.33 19.93
C PRO A 291 15.29 -9.31 19.40
N ALA A 292 15.55 -9.25 18.10
CA ALA A 292 16.41 -8.22 17.50
C ALA A 292 15.66 -6.89 17.39
N LEU A 293 14.43 -6.92 16.87
CA LEU A 293 13.57 -5.76 16.73
C LEU A 293 13.23 -5.14 18.09
N ALA A 294 12.89 -5.96 19.08
CA ALA A 294 12.59 -5.52 20.45
C ALA A 294 13.77 -4.86 21.19
N LYS A 295 15.01 -4.99 20.68
CA LYS A 295 16.19 -4.32 21.24
C LYS A 295 16.51 -3.01 20.53
N GLU A 296 16.14 -2.90 19.27
CA GLU A 296 16.46 -1.75 18.40
C GLU A 296 15.38 -0.66 18.47
N GLY A 297 14.12 -1.06 18.72
CA GLY A 297 12.98 -0.15 18.95
C GLY A 297 12.61 0.00 20.41
#